data_AF-A0A851D9X4-F1
#
_entry.id   AF-A0A851D9X4-F1
#
_cell.length_a   1.000
_cell.length_b   1.000
_cell.length_c   1.000
_cell.angle_alpha   90.00
_cell.angle_beta   90.00
_cell.angle_gamma   90.00
#
_symmetry.space_group_name_H-M   'P 1'
#
loop_
_entity.id
_entity.type
_entity.pdbx_description
1 polymer ?
#
loop_
_entity_poly.entity_id
_entity_poly.type
_entity_poly.pdbx_seq_one_letter_code
_entity_poly.pdbx_strand_id
1 'polypeptide(L)'
;MAPRAQTGSGRLSRGLLLLWALLGTGLCHVGTKEEGFGQDARTSPSVAAFNWTTQLVEEAYTNITQRCWEYFVVLMRNVTPSELCEWKVISRPYSWLQGCLEDWADYLRYGYPNALAEQYIFQSHHRYFHNCTLEHQVYFDPPEDVLLAMIIAPICLIPFLVTLVIWRSKDSKAQP
;
A
#
# COMPACT_ATOMS: atom_id res chain seq x y z
N MET A 1 36.56 4.70 11.24
CA MET A 1 36.71 5.81 10.28
C MET A 1 37.06 5.24 8.92
N ALA A 2 36.14 5.32 7.97
CA ALA A 2 36.29 5.01 6.55
C ALA A 2 35.44 6.03 5.75
N PRO A 3 35.85 6.45 4.55
CA PRO A 3 35.44 7.73 3.96
C PRO A 3 34.11 7.67 3.21
N ARG A 4 33.38 8.80 3.24
CA ARG A 4 32.18 9.06 2.44
C ARG A 4 32.53 9.16 0.95
N ALA A 5 31.85 8.39 0.11
CA ALA A 5 31.79 8.59 -1.33
C ALA A 5 30.88 9.77 -1.66
N GLN A 6 31.35 10.70 -2.50
CA GLN A 6 30.58 11.81 -3.04
C GLN A 6 29.73 11.31 -4.21
N THR A 7 28.41 11.44 -4.11
CA THR A 7 27.50 11.27 -5.26
C THR A 7 27.50 12.56 -6.09
N GLY A 8 28.06 12.47 -7.29
CA GLY A 8 28.07 13.53 -8.28
C GLY A 8 26.65 13.89 -8.75
N SER A 9 26.39 15.20 -8.81
CA SER A 9 25.20 15.79 -9.40
C SER A 9 25.21 15.57 -10.92
N GLY A 10 24.46 14.57 -11.37
CA GLY A 10 24.28 14.25 -12.79
C GLY A 10 23.42 15.32 -13.47
N ARG A 11 24.02 16.09 -14.38
CA ARG A 11 23.27 16.96 -15.30
C ARG A 11 22.40 16.09 -16.19
N LEU A 12 21.09 16.08 -15.93
CA LEU A 12 20.09 15.48 -16.82
C LEU A 12 20.21 16.14 -18.21
N SER A 13 20.57 15.33 -19.22
CA SER A 13 20.78 15.85 -20.57
C SER A 13 19.46 16.38 -21.15
N ARG A 14 19.54 17.47 -21.92
CA ARG A 14 18.38 18.12 -22.57
C ARG A 14 17.54 17.15 -23.42
N GLY A 15 18.09 16.00 -23.82
CA GLY A 15 17.38 14.96 -24.55
C GLY A 15 16.29 14.24 -23.73
N LEU A 16 16.49 14.06 -22.41
CA LEU A 16 15.53 13.37 -21.56
C LEU A 16 14.29 14.24 -21.23
N LEU A 17 14.49 15.55 -21.14
CA LEU A 17 13.41 16.53 -20.94
C LEU A 17 12.52 16.67 -22.19
N LEU A 18 13.11 16.55 -23.38
CA LEU A 18 12.35 16.59 -24.64
C LEU A 18 11.46 15.35 -24.83
N LEU A 19 11.89 14.19 -24.34
CA LEU A 19 11.10 12.95 -24.39
C LEU A 19 9.82 13.04 -23.52
N TRP A 20 9.90 13.72 -22.37
CA TRP A 20 8.76 13.96 -21.49
C TRP A 20 7.74 14.93 -22.10
N ALA A 21 8.21 15.95 -22.81
CA ALA A 21 7.35 16.91 -23.49
C ALA A 21 6.59 16.29 -24.70
N LEU A 22 7.15 15.28 -25.35
CA LEU A 22 6.55 14.63 -26.52
C LEU A 22 5.50 13.57 -26.17
N LEU A 23 5.51 13.00 -24.96
CA LEU A 23 4.49 12.06 -24.49
C LEU A 23 3.35 12.72 -23.68
N GLY A 24 3.47 14.00 -23.32
CA GLY A 24 2.58 14.67 -22.36
C GLY A 24 1.36 15.39 -22.94
N THR A 25 1.14 15.40 -24.26
CA THR A 25 0.08 16.18 -24.89
C THR A 25 -0.83 15.30 -25.74
N GLY A 26 -1.87 14.75 -25.11
CA GLY A 26 -2.91 14.01 -25.80
C GLY A 26 -4.19 13.86 -24.98
N LEU A 27 -5.14 14.75 -25.29
CA LEU A 27 -6.60 14.69 -25.05
C LEU A 27 -7.13 15.25 -23.71
N CYS A 28 -8.20 16.03 -23.64
CA CYS A 28 -8.82 17.08 -24.46
C CYS A 28 -10.06 17.50 -23.65
N HIS A 29 -10.23 18.81 -23.49
CA HIS A 29 -11.33 19.46 -22.79
C HIS A 29 -12.60 19.45 -23.68
N VAL A 30 -13.73 18.99 -23.13
CA VAL A 30 -15.12 19.23 -23.60
C VAL A 30 -15.92 19.38 -22.31
N GLY A 31 -16.70 20.41 -22.01
CA GLY A 31 -17.33 21.47 -22.77
C GLY A 31 -18.56 21.82 -21.93
N THR A 32 -18.65 23.05 -21.44
CA THR A 32 -19.72 23.54 -20.58
C THR A 32 -21.09 23.45 -21.26
N LYS A 33 -22.10 23.00 -20.52
CA LYS A 33 -23.51 23.33 -20.77
C LYS A 33 -24.12 23.80 -19.46
N GLU A 34 -24.31 25.11 -19.36
CA GLU A 34 -25.25 25.71 -18.40
C GLU A 34 -26.67 25.41 -18.90
N GLU A 35 -27.45 24.69 -18.09
CA GLU A 35 -28.90 24.86 -18.05
C GLU A 35 -29.27 25.09 -16.58
N GLY A 36 -29.82 26.26 -16.32
CA GLY A 36 -30.21 26.70 -14.99
C GLY A 36 -31.37 25.87 -14.44
N PHE A 37 -31.32 25.62 -13.14
CA PHE A 37 -32.51 25.39 -12.35
C PHE A 37 -32.33 26.09 -10.99
N GLY A 38 -33.34 26.88 -10.64
CA GLY A 38 -33.27 27.89 -9.59
C GLY A 38 -33.15 27.33 -8.17
N GLN A 39 -32.50 28.16 -7.35
CA GLN A 39 -32.73 28.42 -5.92
C GLN A 39 -33.26 27.28 -5.05
N ASP A 40 -32.40 26.83 -4.11
CA ASP A 40 -32.77 26.88 -2.70
C ASP A 40 -31.53 27.15 -1.85
N ALA A 41 -31.45 28.38 -1.34
CA ALA A 41 -30.46 28.80 -0.37
C ALA A 41 -30.74 28.09 0.96
N ARG A 42 -30.07 26.96 1.19
CA ARG A 42 -29.91 26.43 2.55
C ARG A 42 -28.45 26.61 2.94
N THR A 43 -28.18 27.74 3.57
CA THR A 43 -26.92 28.09 4.23
C THR A 43 -26.54 26.94 5.16
N SER A 44 -25.63 26.07 4.70
CA SER A 44 -25.01 25.09 5.60
C SER A 44 -24.11 25.88 6.56
N PRO A 45 -24.25 25.72 7.88
CA PRO A 45 -23.30 26.31 8.81
C PRO A 45 -21.92 25.75 8.48
N SER A 46 -20.92 26.63 8.33
CA SER A 46 -19.54 26.21 8.38
C SER A 46 -19.34 25.44 9.69
N VAL A 47 -18.84 24.21 9.59
CA VAL A 47 -18.44 23.44 10.77
C VAL A 47 -17.40 24.32 11.48
N ALA A 48 -17.79 24.90 12.60
CA ALA A 48 -16.88 25.68 13.43
C ALA A 48 -15.69 24.79 13.74
N ALA A 49 -14.49 25.23 13.36
CA ALA A 49 -13.26 24.63 13.85
C ALA A 49 -13.28 24.80 15.38
N PHE A 50 -13.66 23.75 16.09
CA PHE A 50 -13.53 23.73 17.54
C PHE A 50 -12.03 23.87 17.84
N ASN A 51 -11.63 25.00 18.42
CA ASN A 51 -10.29 25.20 18.93
C ASN A 51 -10.13 24.39 20.21
N TRP A 52 -9.93 23.08 20.08
CA TRP A 52 -9.61 22.21 21.19
C TRP A 52 -8.18 22.49 21.67
N THR A 53 -7.98 22.47 22.99
CA THR A 53 -6.63 22.40 23.55
C THR A 53 -6.08 20.99 23.32
N THR A 54 -4.75 20.86 23.16
CA THR A 54 -4.09 19.57 22.96
C THR A 54 -4.42 18.56 24.06
N GLN A 55 -4.56 19.01 25.31
CA GLN A 55 -4.92 18.19 26.47
C GLN A 55 -6.32 17.60 26.34
N LEU A 56 -7.31 18.37 25.88
CA LEU A 56 -8.67 17.88 25.66
C LEU A 56 -8.73 16.89 24.49
N VAL A 57 -7.91 17.10 23.46
CA VAL A 57 -7.80 16.15 22.33
C VAL A 57 -7.23 14.81 22.80
N GLU A 58 -6.17 14.82 23.61
CA GLU A 58 -5.55 13.61 24.14
C GLU A 58 -6.48 12.84 25.07
N GLU A 59 -7.21 13.54 25.95
CA GLU A 59 -8.22 12.92 26.82
C GLU A 59 -9.36 12.31 26.01
N ALA A 60 -9.88 13.04 25.01
CA ALA A 60 -10.93 12.55 24.12
C ALA A 60 -10.47 11.30 23.34
N TYR A 61 -9.28 11.37 22.74
CA TYR A 61 -8.71 10.25 22.00
C TYR A 61 -8.50 9.03 22.90
N THR A 62 -8.01 9.22 24.14
CA THR A 62 -7.83 8.13 25.11
C THR A 62 -9.16 7.44 25.45
N ASN A 63 -10.22 8.20 25.74
CA ASN A 63 -11.52 7.64 26.07
C ASN A 63 -12.12 6.86 24.88
N ILE A 64 -12.03 7.44 23.69
CA ILE A 64 -12.58 6.85 22.48
C ILE A 64 -11.81 5.57 22.08
N THR A 65 -10.49 5.60 22.12
CA THR A 65 -9.67 4.43 21.80
C THR A 65 -9.81 3.30 22.83
N GLN A 66 -10.11 3.63 24.09
CA GLN A 66 -10.53 2.61 25.07
C GLN A 66 -11.81 1.90 24.61
N ARG A 67 -12.81 2.62 24.10
CA ARG A 67 -14.03 2.01 23.55
C ARG A 67 -13.74 1.19 22.29
N CYS A 68 -12.80 1.63 21.44
CA CYS A 68 -12.31 0.82 20.33
C CYS A 68 -11.78 -0.53 20.87
N TRP A 69 -10.89 -0.49 21.85
CA TRP A 69 -10.32 -1.69 22.44
C TRP A 69 -11.38 -2.63 23.04
N GLU A 70 -12.34 -2.10 23.80
CA GLU A 70 -13.42 -2.89 24.40
C GLU A 70 -14.25 -3.63 23.35
N TYR A 71 -14.59 -2.97 22.24
CA TYR A 71 -15.34 -3.61 21.16
C TYR A 71 -14.50 -4.62 20.39
N PHE A 72 -13.20 -4.36 20.17
CA PHE A 72 -12.28 -5.35 19.63
C PHE A 72 -12.24 -6.63 20.48
N VAL A 73 -12.18 -6.50 21.81
CA VAL A 73 -12.24 -7.64 22.74
C VAL A 73 -13.57 -8.39 22.61
N VAL A 74 -14.69 -7.70 22.37
CA VAL A 74 -15.99 -8.34 22.10
C VAL A 74 -15.96 -9.12 20.78
N LEU A 75 -15.40 -8.56 19.71
CA LEU A 75 -15.27 -9.25 18.43
C LEU A 75 -14.39 -10.51 18.54
N MET A 76 -13.34 -10.45 19.37
CA MET A 76 -12.42 -11.57 19.60
C MET A 76 -12.99 -12.65 20.54
N ARG A 77 -14.11 -12.41 21.24
CA ARG A 77 -14.67 -13.32 22.26
C ARG A 77 -14.97 -14.72 21.73
N ASN A 78 -15.44 -14.81 20.49
CA ASN A 78 -15.88 -16.08 19.89
C ASN A 78 -14.79 -16.72 19.03
N VAL A 79 -13.57 -16.18 19.01
CA VAL A 79 -12.44 -16.76 18.28
C VAL A 79 -11.77 -17.79 19.17
N THR A 80 -11.71 -19.04 18.73
CA THR A 80 -11.08 -20.12 19.50
C THR A 80 -9.55 -20.02 19.45
N PRO A 81 -8.80 -20.60 20.42
CA PRO A 81 -7.34 -20.57 20.40
C PRO A 81 -6.72 -21.13 19.11
N SER A 82 -7.33 -22.14 18.51
CA SER A 82 -6.90 -22.72 17.22
C SER A 82 -7.11 -21.79 16.03
N GLU A 83 -8.03 -20.83 16.13
CA GLU A 83 -8.35 -19.88 15.05
C GLU A 83 -7.61 -18.55 15.20
N LEU A 84 -6.97 -18.28 16.35
CA LEU A 84 -6.28 -17.00 16.61
C LEU A 84 -5.14 -16.72 15.62
N CYS A 85 -4.50 -17.77 15.10
CA CYS A 85 -3.40 -17.64 14.15
C CYS A 85 -3.87 -17.70 12.68
N GLU A 86 -5.17 -17.87 12.44
CA GLU A 86 -5.75 -17.88 11.10
C GLU A 86 -6.10 -16.46 10.66
N TRP A 87 -5.25 -15.84 9.83
CA TRP A 87 -5.45 -14.47 9.34
C TRP A 87 -6.86 -14.25 8.74
N LYS A 88 -7.42 -15.25 8.06
CA LYS A 88 -8.77 -15.18 7.50
C LYS A 88 -9.85 -14.97 8.56
N VAL A 89 -9.66 -15.48 9.78
CA VAL A 89 -10.60 -15.31 10.90
C VAL A 89 -10.37 -13.97 11.58
N ILE A 90 -9.11 -13.62 11.86
CA ILE A 90 -8.79 -12.45 12.70
C ILE A 90 -8.61 -11.14 11.92
N SER A 91 -8.53 -11.18 10.59
CA SER A 91 -8.36 -9.97 9.76
C SER A 91 -9.47 -8.95 9.97
N ARG A 92 -10.74 -9.40 10.05
CA ARG A 92 -11.88 -8.50 10.28
C ARG A 92 -11.82 -7.76 11.61
N PRO A 93 -11.73 -8.43 12.78
CA PRO A 93 -11.64 -7.72 14.06
C PRO A 93 -10.38 -6.86 14.17
N TYR A 94 -9.24 -7.33 13.62
CA TYR A 94 -7.99 -6.58 13.65
C TYR A 94 -8.06 -5.30 12.79
N SER A 95 -8.55 -5.40 11.56
CA SER A 95 -8.76 -4.23 10.69
C SER A 95 -9.78 -3.26 11.28
N TRP A 96 -10.81 -3.77 11.98
CA TRP A 96 -11.75 -2.91 12.68
C TRP A 96 -11.08 -2.12 13.81
N LEU A 97 -10.20 -2.76 14.61
CA LEU A 97 -9.45 -2.06 15.66
C LEU A 97 -8.55 -0.97 15.04
N GLN A 98 -7.77 -1.33 14.02
CA GLN A 98 -6.87 -0.39 13.34
C GLN A 98 -7.64 0.80 12.74
N GLY A 99 -8.74 0.53 12.02
CA GLY A 99 -9.58 1.57 11.45
C GLY A 99 -10.23 2.46 12.52
N CYS A 100 -10.71 1.90 13.64
CA CYS A 100 -11.25 2.69 14.74
C CYS A 100 -10.20 3.65 15.32
N LEU A 101 -8.96 3.21 15.50
CA LEU A 101 -7.87 4.07 15.98
C LEU A 101 -7.53 5.17 14.97
N GLU A 102 -7.42 4.82 13.69
CA GLU A 102 -7.09 5.74 12.59
C GLU A 102 -8.19 6.79 12.37
N ASP A 103 -9.44 6.36 12.22
CA ASP A 103 -10.60 7.23 11.97
C ASP A 103 -10.78 8.29 13.06
N TRP A 104 -10.58 7.91 14.33
CA TRP A 104 -10.71 8.84 15.45
C TRP A 104 -9.50 9.76 15.61
N ALA A 105 -8.29 9.29 15.27
CA ALA A 105 -7.12 10.15 15.22
C ALA A 105 -7.28 11.22 14.13
N ASP A 106 -7.83 10.86 12.97
CA ASP A 106 -8.12 11.77 11.87
C ASP A 106 -9.24 12.75 12.21
N TYR A 107 -10.35 12.27 12.79
CA TYR A 107 -11.47 13.10 13.23
C TYR A 107 -11.03 14.19 14.22
N LEU A 108 -10.16 13.82 15.16
CA LEU A 108 -9.62 14.72 16.19
C LEU A 108 -8.40 15.52 15.73
N ARG A 109 -7.86 15.24 14.54
CA ARG A 109 -6.58 15.78 14.04
C ARG A 109 -5.41 15.53 15.02
N TYR A 110 -5.42 14.36 15.67
CA TYR A 110 -4.43 13.93 16.67
C TYR A 110 -3.18 13.27 16.05
N GLY A 111 -3.25 12.90 14.76
CA GLY A 111 -2.17 12.29 14.00
C GLY A 111 -2.10 10.77 14.18
N TYR A 112 -1.87 10.06 13.08
CA TYR A 112 -1.72 8.62 13.03
C TYR A 112 -0.52 8.25 12.13
N PRO A 113 0.31 7.26 12.51
CA PRO A 113 0.29 6.50 13.76
C PRO A 113 0.71 7.35 14.98
N ASN A 114 0.32 6.92 16.19
CA ASN A 114 0.69 7.54 17.47
C ASN A 114 0.96 6.49 18.55
N ALA A 115 1.60 6.89 19.66
CA ALA A 115 2.07 5.98 20.71
C ALA A 115 0.94 5.18 21.37
N LEU A 116 -0.24 5.79 21.56
CA LEU A 116 -1.39 5.10 22.16
C LEU A 116 -1.99 4.07 21.20
N ALA A 117 -2.11 4.40 19.91
CA ALA A 117 -2.54 3.41 18.90
C ALA A 117 -1.57 2.23 18.85
N GLU A 118 -0.26 2.50 18.81
CA GLU A 118 0.78 1.46 18.84
C GLU A 118 0.68 0.56 20.08
N GLN A 119 0.41 1.14 21.25
CA GLN A 119 0.20 0.38 22.48
C GLN A 119 -0.97 -0.61 22.34
N TYR A 120 -2.12 -0.20 21.79
CA TYR A 120 -3.25 -1.12 21.57
C TYR A 120 -2.92 -2.21 20.56
N ILE A 121 -2.18 -1.87 19.50
CA ILE A 121 -1.72 -2.86 18.53
C ILE A 121 -0.81 -3.89 19.21
N PHE A 122 0.22 -3.47 19.96
CA PHE A 122 1.07 -4.39 20.70
C PHE A 122 0.32 -5.19 21.76
N GLN A 123 -0.63 -4.57 22.45
CA GLN A 123 -1.49 -5.28 23.41
C GLN A 123 -2.30 -6.39 22.72
N SER A 124 -2.78 -6.16 21.50
CA SER A 124 -3.46 -7.20 20.71
C SER A 124 -2.53 -8.38 20.40
N HIS A 125 -1.31 -8.10 19.94
CA HIS A 125 -0.28 -9.11 19.65
C HIS A 125 0.08 -9.93 20.88
N HIS A 126 0.36 -9.25 22.00
CA HIS A 126 0.69 -9.93 23.25
C HIS A 126 -0.49 -10.75 23.79
N ARG A 127 -1.71 -10.22 23.75
CA ARG A 127 -2.88 -10.89 24.33
C ARG A 127 -3.37 -12.08 23.51
N TYR A 128 -3.39 -11.95 22.18
CA TYR A 128 -4.05 -12.92 21.30
C TYR A 128 -3.08 -13.70 20.42
N PHE A 129 -1.94 -13.13 20.03
CA PHE A 129 -1.09 -13.68 18.97
C PHE A 129 0.30 -14.12 19.44
N HIS A 130 0.61 -14.08 20.75
CA HIS A 130 1.94 -14.37 21.29
C HIS A 130 2.45 -15.79 21.01
N ASN A 131 1.55 -16.76 20.79
CA ASN A 131 1.90 -18.14 20.46
C ASN A 131 1.74 -18.46 18.97
N CYS A 132 1.46 -17.47 18.13
CA CYS A 132 1.35 -17.70 16.69
C CYS A 132 2.75 -17.74 16.08
N THR A 133 3.15 -18.91 15.59
CA THR A 133 4.29 -19.04 14.70
C THR A 133 3.87 -18.58 13.32
N LEU A 134 4.56 -17.58 12.79
CA LEU A 134 4.36 -17.20 11.40
C LEU A 134 4.98 -18.30 10.55
N GLU A 135 4.14 -19.22 10.07
CA GLU A 135 4.49 -20.17 9.01
C GLU A 135 4.68 -19.35 7.74
N HIS A 136 5.84 -18.73 7.67
CA HIS A 136 6.27 -17.86 6.61
C HIS A 136 6.34 -18.71 5.33
N GLN A 137 5.24 -18.77 4.57
CA GLN A 137 5.37 -18.71 3.12
C GLN A 137 5.79 -17.27 2.80
N VAL A 138 7.03 -16.91 3.17
CA VAL A 138 7.61 -15.72 2.60
C VAL A 138 7.73 -16.06 1.14
N TYR A 139 7.01 -15.33 0.33
CA TYR A 139 7.37 -15.16 -1.07
C TYR A 139 8.68 -14.36 -1.05
N PHE A 140 9.78 -15.03 -0.68
CA PHE A 140 11.10 -14.48 -0.89
C PHE A 140 11.28 -14.41 -2.38
N ASP A 141 11.80 -13.29 -2.86
CA ASP A 141 12.38 -13.29 -4.19
C ASP A 141 13.41 -14.42 -4.24
N PRO A 142 13.43 -15.21 -5.33
CA PRO A 142 14.44 -16.24 -5.49
C PRO A 142 15.83 -15.60 -5.38
N PRO A 143 16.85 -16.33 -4.89
CA PRO A 143 18.21 -15.82 -4.81
C PRO A 143 18.62 -15.14 -6.12
N GLU A 144 19.39 -14.06 -6.05
CA GLU A 144 19.73 -13.21 -7.19
C GLU A 144 20.25 -14.01 -8.40
N ASP A 145 21.05 -15.04 -8.15
CA ASP A 145 21.59 -15.95 -9.18
C ASP A 145 20.50 -16.74 -9.91
N VAL A 146 19.48 -17.20 -9.20
CA VAL A 146 18.35 -17.96 -9.76
C VAL A 146 17.44 -17.03 -10.55
N LEU A 147 17.17 -15.84 -10.01
CA LEU A 147 16.41 -14.80 -10.71
C LEU A 147 17.11 -14.41 -12.02
N LEU A 148 18.42 -14.19 -11.98
CA LEU A 148 19.23 -13.87 -13.15
C LEU A 148 19.19 -15.01 -14.17
N ALA A 149 19.33 -16.26 -13.74
CA ALA A 149 19.22 -17.42 -14.63
C ALA A 149 17.85 -17.50 -15.32
N MET A 150 16.75 -17.23 -14.59
CA MET A 150 15.40 -17.19 -15.16
C MET A 150 15.19 -16.04 -16.15
N ILE A 151 15.95 -14.94 -16.05
CA ILE A 151 15.92 -13.83 -17.00
C ILE A 151 16.78 -14.15 -18.24
N ILE A 152 18.00 -14.66 -18.05
CA ILE A 152 18.94 -14.95 -19.14
C ILE A 152 18.44 -16.11 -20.00
N ALA A 153 17.85 -17.15 -19.40
CA ALA A 153 17.37 -18.33 -20.12
C ALA A 153 16.43 -18.00 -21.29
N PRO A 154 15.30 -17.27 -21.13
CA PRO A 154 14.43 -16.92 -22.26
C PRO A 154 15.12 -15.98 -23.26
N ILE A 155 15.97 -15.07 -22.82
CA ILE A 155 16.72 -14.16 -23.70
C ILE A 155 17.65 -14.93 -24.64
N CYS A 156 18.28 -16.01 -24.17
CA CYS A 156 19.17 -16.84 -24.98
C CYS A 156 18.42 -17.91 -25.80
N LEU A 157 17.40 -18.54 -25.20
CA LEU A 157 16.67 -19.64 -25.83
C LEU A 157 15.80 -19.18 -27.00
N ILE A 158 15.15 -18.02 -26.92
CA ILE A 158 14.24 -17.53 -27.97
C ILE A 158 14.99 -17.30 -29.30
N PRO A 159 16.08 -16.51 -29.36
CA PRO A 159 16.85 -16.33 -30.60
C PRO A 159 17.45 -17.64 -31.12
N PHE A 160 17.90 -18.52 -30.24
CA PHE A 160 18.42 -19.84 -30.62
C PHE A 160 17.34 -20.68 -31.34
N LEU A 161 16.14 -20.77 -30.77
CA LEU A 161 15.04 -21.51 -31.40
C LEU A 161 14.60 -20.86 -32.71
N VAL A 162 14.51 -19.53 -32.78
CA VAL A 162 14.16 -18.80 -34.01
C VAL A 162 15.18 -19.08 -35.13
N THR A 163 16.47 -19.00 -34.83
CA THR A 163 17.52 -19.29 -35.83
C THR A 163 17.50 -20.75 -36.28
N LEU A 164 17.26 -21.71 -35.38
CA LEU A 164 17.10 -23.12 -35.75
C LEU A 164 15.89 -23.35 -36.68
N VAL A 165 14.75 -22.71 -36.41
CA VAL A 165 13.55 -22.82 -37.27
C VAL A 165 13.84 -22.25 -38.65
N ILE A 166 14.47 -21.08 -38.73
CA ILE A 166 14.84 -20.46 -40.01
C ILE A 166 15.80 -21.37 -40.78
N TRP A 167 16.82 -21.91 -40.11
CA TRP A 167 17.79 -22.80 -40.75
C TRP A 167 17.13 -24.06 -41.31
N ARG A 168 16.31 -24.75 -40.50
CA ARG A 168 15.55 -25.93 -40.95
C ARG A 168 14.55 -25.62 -42.07
N SER A 169 13.92 -24.44 -42.05
CA SER A 169 13.02 -24.01 -43.12
C SER A 169 13.75 -23.79 -44.44
N LYS A 170 15.04 -23.44 -44.39
CA LYS A 170 15.88 -23.23 -45.58
C LYS A 170 16.40 -24.55 -46.15
N ASP A 171 16.78 -25.50 -45.29
CA ASP A 171 17.19 -26.84 -45.72
C ASP A 171 16.01 -27.62 -46.35
N SER A 172 14.79 -27.47 -45.82
CA SER A 172 13.59 -28.07 -46.42
C SER A 172 13.22 -27.49 -47.81
N LYS A 173 13.76 -26.32 -48.18
CA LYS A 173 13.59 -25.70 -49.50
C LYS A 173 14.72 -26.08 -50.48
N ALA A 174 15.77 -26.74 -49.99
CA ALA A 174 16.94 -27.14 -50.76
C ALA A 174 16.91 -28.60 -51.23
N GLN A 175 15.78 -29.30 -51.10
CA GLN A 175 15.59 -30.65 -51.63
C GLN A 175 14.97 -30.56 -53.03
N PRO A 176 15.71 -30.88 -54.11
CA PRO A 176 15.21 -30.93 -55.48
C PRO A 176 14.29 -32.14 -55.73
#